data_AF-A0A329LLY6-F1
#
_entry.id   AF-A0A329LLY6-F1
#
_cell.length_a   1.000
_cell.length_b   1.000
_cell.length_c   1.000
_cell.angle_alpha   90.00
_cell.angle_beta   90.00
_cell.angle_gamma   90.00
#
_symmetry.space_group_name_H-M   'P 1'
#
loop_
_entity.id
_entity.type
_entity.pdbx_description
1 polymer ?
#
loop_
_entity_poly.entity_id
_entity_poly.type
_entity_poly.pdbx_seq_one_letter_code
_entity_poly.pdbx_strand_id
1 'polypeptide(L)'
;MGLVKVDIEKDQRKLSARYALNDKTGVRELLCDQYHIASRRYKGDTAASDILIDLDSAIRSAGLTERQTKALAYVYGSRQLSQKEAALVMGVRQNTVSELLDMALERIAASFRRWDYEELVVVHAASWNEVEGGEASI
;
A
#
# COMPACT_ATOMS: atom_id res chain seq x y z
N MET A 1 16.60 12.37 -29.48
CA MET A 1 15.80 12.14 -28.26
C MET A 1 16.47 11.02 -27.48
N GLY A 2 17.32 11.37 -26.51
CA GLY A 2 18.12 10.38 -25.78
C GLY A 2 17.23 9.49 -24.92
N LEU A 3 17.37 8.17 -25.09
CA LEU A 3 16.73 7.17 -24.26
C LEU A 3 17.41 7.20 -22.88
N VAL A 4 16.94 8.07 -21.99
CA VAL A 4 17.34 7.99 -20.59
C VAL A 4 16.75 6.68 -20.07
N LYS A 5 17.61 5.70 -19.76
CA LYS A 5 17.21 4.51 -18.99
C LYS A 5 16.76 5.02 -17.62
N VAL A 6 15.47 5.26 -17.47
CA VAL A 6 14.84 5.49 -16.18
C VAL A 6 14.84 4.14 -15.48
N ASP A 7 15.54 4.07 -14.35
CA ASP A 7 15.61 2.89 -13.49
C ASP A 7 14.32 2.81 -12.69
N ILE A 8 13.33 2.12 -13.26
CA ILE A 8 11.95 2.03 -12.76
C ILE A 8 11.93 1.45 -11.34
N GLU A 9 12.74 0.41 -11.09
CA GLU A 9 12.83 -0.25 -9.78
C GLU A 9 13.42 0.67 -8.70
N LYS A 10 14.35 1.56 -9.08
CA LYS A 10 14.92 2.52 -8.14
C LYS A 10 13.90 3.56 -7.70
N ASP A 11 13.05 4.03 -8.60
CA ASP A 11 12.04 5.04 -8.29
C ASP A 11 10.85 4.45 -7.51
N GLN A 12 10.47 3.19 -7.79
CA GLN A 12 9.54 2.42 -6.95
C GLN A 12 10.06 2.28 -5.51
N ARG A 13 11.32 1.86 -5.34
CA ARG A 13 11.95 1.73 -4.01
C ARG A 13 12.02 3.05 -3.24
N LYS A 14 12.23 4.17 -3.93
CA LYS A 14 12.22 5.49 -3.28
C LYS A 14 10.84 5.89 -2.80
N LEU A 15 9.80 5.62 -3.58
CA LEU A 15 8.42 5.94 -3.20
C LEU A 15 7.95 5.07 -2.04
N SER A 16 8.22 3.76 -2.08
CA SER A 16 7.90 2.86 -0.97
C SER A 16 8.64 3.22 0.31
N ALA A 17 9.95 3.55 0.22
CA ALA A 17 10.74 4.00 1.36
C ALA A 17 10.28 5.36 1.91
N ARG A 18 9.89 6.30 1.03
CA ARG A 18 9.45 7.64 1.43
C ARG A 18 8.18 7.59 2.29
N TYR A 19 7.22 6.76 1.90
CA TYR A 19 5.92 6.72 2.56
C TYR A 19 5.80 5.62 3.60
N ALA A 20 6.84 4.82 3.89
CA ALA A 20 6.81 3.78 4.94
C ALA A 20 5.45 3.05 5.04
N LEU A 21 5.05 2.38 3.94
CA LEU A 21 3.66 1.92 3.72
C LEU A 21 3.16 0.90 4.75
N ASN A 22 4.07 0.35 5.57
CA ASN A 22 3.78 -0.52 6.69
C ASN A 22 3.22 0.21 7.93
N ASP A 23 3.30 1.54 7.98
CA ASP A 23 2.79 2.36 9.09
C ASP A 23 1.57 3.21 8.69
N LYS A 24 0.70 3.46 9.68
CA LYS A 24 -0.49 4.31 9.56
C LYS A 24 -0.15 5.73 9.10
N THR A 25 0.94 6.29 9.62
CA THR A 25 1.38 7.64 9.30
C THR A 25 1.79 7.75 7.84
N GLY A 26 2.51 6.73 7.37
CA GLY A 26 2.93 6.59 5.98
C GLY A 26 1.78 6.54 4.98
N VAL A 27 0.78 5.69 5.26
CA VAL A 27 -0.45 5.59 4.46
C VAL A 27 -1.21 6.92 4.45
N ARG A 28 -1.27 7.62 5.58
CA ARG A 28 -1.91 8.94 5.67
C ARG A 28 -1.23 9.96 4.77
N GLU A 29 0.11 10.01 4.79
CA GLU A 29 0.87 10.92 3.93
C GLU A 29 0.66 10.58 2.45
N LEU A 30 0.64 9.30 2.09
CA LEU A 30 0.37 8.87 0.73
C LEU A 30 -1.02 9.31 0.25
N LEU A 31 -2.06 9.17 1.10
CA LEU A 31 -3.42 9.63 0.79
C LEU A 31 -3.52 11.14 0.65
N CYS A 32 -2.78 11.92 1.44
CA CYS A 32 -2.67 13.37 1.28
C CYS A 32 -2.03 13.75 -0.07
N ASP A 33 -0.93 13.07 -0.43
CA ASP A 33 -0.15 13.36 -1.63
C ASP A 33 -0.75 12.75 -2.92
N GLN A 34 -1.82 11.96 -2.82
CA GLN A 34 -2.31 11.12 -3.92
C GLN A 34 -2.56 11.89 -5.22
N TYR A 35 -3.06 13.14 -5.15
CA TYR A 35 -3.33 13.96 -6.34
C TYR A 35 -2.05 14.47 -6.99
N HIS A 36 -1.07 14.81 -6.17
CA HIS A 36 0.24 15.21 -6.65
C HIS A 36 0.95 14.03 -7.32
N ILE A 37 0.88 12.83 -6.73
CA ILE A 37 1.40 11.59 -7.34
C ILE A 37 0.64 11.27 -8.64
N ALA A 38 -0.69 11.39 -8.64
CA ALA A 38 -1.50 11.16 -9.83
C ALA A 38 -1.10 12.10 -10.98
N SER A 39 -0.73 13.35 -10.68
CA SER A 39 -0.24 14.29 -11.69
C SER A 39 1.10 13.87 -12.32
N ARG A 40 1.96 13.15 -11.58
CA ARG A 40 3.27 12.67 -12.07
C ARG A 40 3.12 11.57 -13.11
N ARG A 41 2.07 10.75 -13.01
CA ARG A 41 1.77 9.70 -14.01
C ARG A 41 1.67 10.24 -15.43
N TYR A 42 1.06 11.42 -15.60
CA TYR A 42 0.93 12.07 -16.90
C TYR A 42 2.27 12.63 -17.45
N LYS A 43 3.32 12.64 -16.64
CA LYS A 43 4.69 13.03 -17.02
C LYS A 43 5.58 11.84 -17.36
N GLY A 44 5.02 10.62 -17.41
CA GLY A 44 5.75 9.39 -17.72
C GLY A 44 6.36 8.69 -16.50
N ASP A 45 5.99 9.09 -15.28
CA ASP A 45 6.40 8.41 -14.05
C ASP A 45 5.54 7.15 -13.84
N THR A 46 6.10 5.99 -14.20
CA THR A 46 5.43 4.69 -14.05
C THR A 46 5.34 4.27 -12.58
N ALA A 47 6.36 4.58 -11.76
CA ALA A 47 6.36 4.27 -10.33
C ALA A 47 5.23 5.00 -9.58
N ALA A 48 4.85 6.20 -10.03
CA ALA A 48 3.66 6.90 -9.55
C ALA A 48 2.34 6.19 -9.90
N SER A 49 2.29 5.40 -10.99
CA SER A 49 1.12 4.58 -11.30
C SER A 49 1.06 3.36 -10.40
N ASP A 50 2.18 2.69 -10.22
CA ASP A 50 2.27 1.46 -9.42
C ASP A 50 1.84 1.72 -7.97
N ILE A 51 2.40 2.74 -7.31
CA ILE A 51 2.03 3.05 -5.91
C ILE A 51 0.54 3.41 -5.74
N LEU A 52 -0.09 3.99 -6.76
CA LEU A 52 -1.53 4.30 -6.72
C LEU A 52 -2.38 3.06 -6.96
N ILE A 53 -1.92 2.13 -7.80
CA ILE A 53 -2.56 0.82 -8.00
C ILE A 53 -2.46 -0.02 -6.72
N ASP A 54 -1.30 0.01 -6.07
CA ASP A 54 -1.07 -0.69 -4.80
C ASP A 54 -1.96 -0.10 -3.71
N LEU A 55 -2.06 1.23 -3.62
CA LEU A 55 -2.96 1.90 -2.68
C LEU A 55 -4.43 1.55 -2.91
N ASP A 56 -4.91 1.56 -4.16
CA ASP A 56 -6.29 1.18 -4.48
C ASP A 56 -6.56 -0.28 -4.12
N SER A 57 -5.60 -1.16 -4.44
CA SER A 57 -5.67 -2.58 -4.09
C SER A 57 -5.71 -2.78 -2.56
N ALA A 58 -4.91 -2.01 -1.82
CA ALA A 58 -4.83 -2.09 -0.35
C ALA A 58 -6.12 -1.59 0.30
N ILE A 59 -6.71 -0.51 -0.22
CA ILE A 59 -8.02 -0.02 0.25
C ILE A 59 -9.11 -1.07 0.01
N ARG A 60 -9.11 -1.74 -1.14
CA ARG A 60 -10.08 -2.80 -1.47
C ARG A 60 -9.91 -4.05 -0.62
N SER A 61 -8.66 -4.44 -0.30
CA SER A 61 -8.37 -5.60 0.53
C SER A 61 -8.52 -5.36 2.03
N ALA A 62 -8.48 -4.10 2.48
CA ALA A 62 -8.50 -3.72 3.90
C ALA A 62 -9.82 -4.03 4.63
N GLY A 63 -10.87 -4.46 3.91
CA GLY A 63 -12.16 -4.83 4.52
C GLY A 63 -12.79 -3.67 5.29
N LEU A 64 -12.69 -2.45 4.75
CA LEU A 64 -13.25 -1.25 5.39
C LEU A 64 -14.77 -1.33 5.49
N THR A 65 -15.30 -0.88 6.62
CA THR A 65 -16.76 -0.72 6.77
C THR A 65 -17.27 0.42 5.89
N GLU A 66 -18.54 0.40 5.52
CA GLU A 66 -19.14 1.47 4.71
C GLU A 66 -18.93 2.86 5.33
N ARG A 67 -18.99 2.98 6.66
CA ARG A 67 -18.75 4.24 7.37
C ARG A 67 -17.30 4.70 7.28
N GLN A 68 -16.34 3.77 7.39
CA GLN A 68 -14.92 4.06 7.20
C GLN A 68 -14.63 4.51 5.77
N THR A 69 -15.18 3.80 4.78
CA THR A 69 -15.05 4.14 3.35
C THR A 69 -15.64 5.52 3.06
N LYS A 70 -16.81 5.85 3.62
CA LYS A 70 -17.41 7.19 3.48
C LYS A 70 -16.53 8.28 4.09
N ALA A 71 -16.04 8.08 5.31
CA ALA A 71 -15.14 9.03 5.96
C ALA A 71 -13.87 9.26 5.13
N LEU A 72 -13.25 8.18 4.65
CA LEU A 72 -12.06 8.22 3.81
C LEU A 72 -12.32 8.96 2.49
N ALA A 73 -13.43 8.66 1.81
CA ALA A 73 -13.82 9.30 0.56
C ALA A 73 -14.15 10.79 0.72
N TYR A 74 -14.70 11.21 1.86
CA TYR A 74 -14.96 12.64 2.10
C TYR A 74 -13.68 13.43 2.35
N VAL A 75 -12.77 12.88 3.14
CA VAL A 75 -11.55 13.59 3.56
C VAL A 75 -10.44 13.52 2.53
N TYR A 76 -10.20 12.34 1.95
CA TYR A 76 -9.12 12.13 0.99
C TYR A 76 -9.62 12.04 -0.45
N GLY A 77 -10.91 11.79 -0.69
CA GLY A 77 -11.47 11.74 -2.05
C GLY A 77 -11.62 13.12 -2.71
N SER A 78 -12.43 13.18 -3.77
CA SER A 78 -12.53 14.36 -4.66
C SER A 78 -12.97 15.65 -3.96
N ARG A 79 -13.67 15.53 -2.84
CA ARG A 79 -14.21 16.69 -2.10
C ARG A 79 -13.20 17.32 -1.14
N GLN A 80 -12.17 16.58 -0.71
CA GLN A 80 -11.12 17.04 0.21
C GLN A 80 -11.68 17.82 1.42
N LEU A 81 -12.74 17.29 2.03
CA LEU A 81 -13.39 17.94 3.16
C LEU A 81 -12.51 17.87 4.41
N SER A 82 -12.54 18.90 5.23
CA SER A 82 -12.01 18.80 6.59
C SER A 82 -12.80 17.76 7.39
N GLN A 83 -12.21 17.19 8.45
CA GLN A 83 -12.92 16.24 9.32
C GLN A 83 -14.19 16.86 9.94
N LYS A 84 -14.21 18.17 10.16
CA LYS A 84 -15.38 18.91 10.67
C LYS A 84 -16.50 18.90 9.64
N GLU A 85 -16.20 19.22 8.39
CA GLU A 85 -17.19 19.21 7.30
C GLU A 85 -17.66 17.79 6.99
N ALA A 86 -16.74 16.81 6.98
CA ALA A 86 -17.11 15.40 6.83
C ALA A 86 -18.04 14.95 7.96
N ALA A 87 -17.81 15.38 9.20
CA ALA A 87 -18.68 15.08 10.33
C ALA A 87 -20.09 15.66 10.17
N LEU A 88 -20.19 16.90 9.67
CA LEU A 88 -21.48 17.54 9.35
C LEU A 88 -22.22 16.76 8.26
N VAL A 89 -21.54 16.39 7.17
CA VAL A 89 -22.13 15.61 6.07
C VAL A 89 -22.56 14.21 6.53
N MET A 90 -21.79 13.59 7.42
CA MET A 90 -22.07 12.25 7.95
C MET A 90 -23.07 12.24 9.11
N GLY A 91 -23.44 13.40 9.66
CA GLY A 91 -24.33 13.50 10.83
C GLY A 91 -23.72 12.92 12.12
N VAL A 92 -22.39 12.99 12.27
CA VAL A 92 -21.66 12.47 13.44
C VAL A 92 -20.79 13.53 14.08
N ARG A 93 -20.15 13.21 15.22
CA ARG A 93 -19.16 14.09 15.85
C ARG A 93 -17.83 14.04 15.11
N GLN A 94 -17.06 15.12 15.16
CA GLN A 94 -15.72 15.17 14.57
C GLN A 94 -14.81 14.06 15.10
N ASN A 95 -14.83 13.77 16.42
CA ASN A 95 -14.03 12.69 17.00
C ASN A 95 -14.36 11.33 16.40
N THR A 96 -15.64 11.07 16.10
CA THR A 96 -16.07 9.84 15.42
C THR A 96 -15.48 9.73 14.02
N VAL A 97 -15.37 10.83 13.28
CA VAL A 97 -14.68 10.83 11.98
C VAL A 97 -13.19 10.53 12.16
N SER A 98 -12.55 11.12 13.17
CA SER A 98 -11.13 10.84 13.48
C SER A 98 -10.89 9.36 13.78
N GLU A 99 -11.74 8.75 14.61
CA GLU A 99 -11.67 7.31 14.94
C GLU A 99 -11.89 6.43 13.71
N LEU A 100 -12.89 6.75 12.87
CA LEU A 100 -13.17 6.02 11.64
C LEU A 100 -11.97 6.07 10.67
N LEU A 101 -11.35 7.25 10.53
CA LEU A 101 -10.17 7.41 9.68
C LEU A 101 -8.97 6.66 10.25
N ASP A 102 -8.71 6.76 11.54
CA ASP A 102 -7.58 6.08 12.16
C ASP A 102 -7.69 4.56 12.04
N MET A 103 -8.89 4.00 12.25
CA MET A 103 -9.13 2.57 12.02
C MET A 103 -8.99 2.19 10.54
N ALA A 104 -9.42 3.05 9.62
CA ALA A 104 -9.29 2.79 8.19
C ALA A 104 -7.83 2.77 7.75
N LEU A 105 -7.04 3.76 8.18
CA LEU A 105 -5.62 3.85 7.89
C LEU A 105 -4.86 2.65 8.45
N GLU A 106 -5.19 2.19 9.67
CA GLU A 106 -4.56 1.01 10.27
C GLU A 106 -4.84 -0.27 9.47
N ARG A 107 -6.07 -0.44 8.96
CA ARG A 107 -6.43 -1.60 8.12
C ARG A 107 -5.75 -1.57 6.74
N ILE A 108 -5.57 -0.39 6.17
CA ILE A 108 -4.82 -0.22 4.92
C ILE A 108 -3.34 -0.55 5.16
N ALA A 109 -2.73 0.00 6.22
CA ALA A 109 -1.36 -0.31 6.60
C ALA A 109 -1.17 -1.81 6.89
N ALA A 110 -2.14 -2.47 7.52
CA ALA A 110 -2.14 -3.92 7.72
C ALA A 110 -2.14 -4.70 6.39
N SER A 111 -2.81 -4.21 5.35
CA SER A 111 -2.78 -4.82 4.01
C SER A 111 -1.38 -4.73 3.40
N PHE A 112 -0.74 -3.56 3.49
CA PHE A 112 0.64 -3.39 3.03
C PHE A 112 1.63 -4.25 3.81
N ARG A 113 1.51 -4.31 5.15
CA ARG A 113 2.34 -5.20 5.97
C ARG A 113 2.19 -6.65 5.52
N ARG A 114 0.96 -7.10 5.27
CA ARG A 114 0.72 -8.47 4.81
C ARG A 114 1.45 -8.76 3.50
N TRP A 115 1.45 -7.84 2.55
CA TRP A 115 2.16 -8.01 1.28
C TRP A 115 3.68 -8.01 1.46
N ASP A 116 4.21 -7.19 2.37
CA ASP A 116 5.64 -7.17 2.75
C ASP A 116 6.10 -8.55 3.31
N TYR A 117 5.22 -9.27 4.02
CA TYR A 117 5.49 -10.63 4.51
C TYR A 117 5.18 -11.74 3.49
N GLU A 118 4.40 -11.48 2.43
CA GLU A 118 4.14 -12.46 1.36
C GLU A 118 5.30 -12.52 0.34
N GLU A 119 6.26 -11.60 0.41
CA GLU A 119 7.53 -11.60 -0.35
C GLU A 119 8.67 -12.37 0.38
N LEU A 120 8.35 -13.32 1.25
CA LEU A 120 9.34 -14.21 1.85
C LEU A 120 9.84 -15.24 0.83
N VAL A 121 11.14 -15.16 0.51
CA VAL A 121 11.90 -16.08 -0.33
C VAL A 121 11.68 -17.53 0.13
N VAL A 122 11.07 -18.36 -0.73
CA VAL A 122 11.13 -19.82 -0.58
C VAL A 122 12.58 -20.23 -0.79
N VAL A 123 13.35 -20.36 0.30
CA VAL A 123 14.63 -21.04 0.26
C VAL A 123 14.30 -22.52 0.06
N HIS A 124 14.47 -23.04 -1.15
CA HIS A 124 14.49 -24.48 -1.35
C HIS A 124 15.65 -25.03 -0.52
N ALA A 125 15.33 -25.62 0.63
CA ALA A 125 16.25 -26.50 1.32
C ALA A 125 16.44 -27.72 0.40
N ALA A 126 17.53 -27.71 -0.39
CA ALA A 126 18.02 -28.89 -1.05
C ALA A 126 18.50 -29.88 0.03
N SER A 127 17.59 -30.73 0.52
CA SER A 127 17.98 -31.90 1.29
C SER A 127 18.41 -32.99 0.32
N TRP A 128 19.72 -33.16 0.25
CA TRP A 128 20.43 -34.29 -0.31
C TRP A 128 19.90 -35.62 0.23
N ASN A 129 19.79 -36.63 -0.64
CA ASN A 129 20.02 -38.02 -0.26
C ASN A 129 20.68 -38.72 -1.45
N GLU A 130 22.02 -38.71 -1.45
CA GLU A 130 22.81 -39.73 -2.14
C GLU A 130 22.54 -41.06 -1.44
N VAL A 131 21.86 -41.97 -2.14
CA VAL A 131 21.79 -43.37 -1.77
C VAL A 131 23.02 -44.03 -2.39
N GLU A 132 24.15 -44.00 -1.68
CA GLU A 132 25.31 -44.80 -2.09
C GLU A 132 24.96 -46.29 -1.96
N GLY A 133 25.14 -46.98 -3.08
CA GLY A 133 24.73 -48.36 -3.31
C GLY A 133 25.43 -49.36 -2.39
N GLY A 134 24.62 -50.21 -1.78
CA GLY A 134 25.04 -51.51 -1.30
C GLY A 134 24.88 -52.56 -2.40
N GLU A 135 25.96 -52.85 -3.11
CA GLU A 135 26.17 -54.07 -3.91
C GLU A 135 27.66 -54.42 -3.77
N ALA A 136 28.14 -55.64 -3.60
CA ALA A 136 27.60 -56.95 -3.27
C ALA A 136 28.82 -57.76 -2.79
N SER A 137 28.70 -58.55 -1.72
CA SER A 137 29.69 -59.59 -1.40
C SER A 137 29.24 -60.90 -2.04
N ILE A 138 30.04 -61.40 -2.99
CA ILE A 138 30.13 -62.82 -3.39
C ILE A 138 31.63 -63.14 -3.47
#